data_AF-A0AAW7WKG1-F1
#
_entry.id   AF-A0AAW7WKG1-F1
#
_cell.length_a   1.000
_cell.length_b   1.000
_cell.length_c   1.000
_cell.angle_alpha   90.00
_cell.angle_beta   90.00
_cell.angle_gamma   90.00
#
_symmetry.space_group_name_H-M   'P 1'
#
loop_
_entity.id
_entity.type
_entity.pdbx_description
1 polymer ?
#
loop_
_entity_poly.entity_id
_entity_poly.type
_entity_poly.pdbx_seq_one_letter_code
_entity_poly.pdbx_strand_id
1 'polypeptide(L)'
;MMESFKEKFKIAKVLASIFTHSSTLEENESYHKWINENPEHQKIADRILNQRTYEEHSLLIKSFSSQKAWEKIYPLLNGEKAPNLFLWKRSMRYAALYLTTHDTGFLSYI
;
A
#
# COMPACT_ATOMS: atom_id res chain seq x y z
N MET A 1 5.10 -19.31 -1.25
CA MET A 1 4.57 -17.94 -1.04
C MET A 1 5.49 -16.90 -1.67
N MET A 2 6.81 -17.00 -1.46
CA MET A 2 7.77 -16.00 -1.95
C MET A 2 8.07 -16.06 -3.46
N GLU A 3 8.06 -17.25 -4.09
CA GLU A 3 8.15 -17.39 -5.57
C GLU A 3 7.06 -16.59 -6.29
N SER A 4 5.80 -16.77 -5.89
CA SER A 4 4.65 -16.14 -6.57
C SER A 4 4.70 -14.61 -6.54
N PHE A 5 5.28 -14.02 -5.50
CA PHE A 5 5.46 -12.56 -5.41
C PHE A 5 6.57 -12.09 -6.34
N LYS A 6 7.71 -12.81 -6.37
CA LYS A 6 8.82 -12.50 -7.27
C LYS A 6 8.40 -12.57 -8.73
N GLU A 7 7.57 -13.54 -9.10
CA GLU A 7 7.02 -13.68 -10.46
C GLU A 7 6.14 -12.48 -10.83
N LYS A 8 5.16 -12.13 -9.96
CA LYS A 8 4.29 -10.97 -10.16
C LYS A 8 5.09 -9.67 -10.27
N PHE A 9 6.13 -9.52 -9.45
CA PHE A 9 7.00 -8.35 -9.48
C PHE A 9 7.84 -8.28 -10.77
N LYS A 10 8.36 -9.41 -11.26
CA LYS A 10 9.06 -9.49 -12.55
C LYS A 10 8.16 -9.02 -13.70
N ILE A 11 6.91 -9.51 -13.74
CA ILE A 11 5.93 -9.11 -14.76
C ILE A 11 5.62 -7.60 -14.64
N ALA A 12 5.44 -7.08 -13.43
CA ALA A 12 5.22 -5.66 -13.22
C ALA A 12 6.39 -4.80 -13.74
N LYS A 13 7.63 -5.26 -13.53
CA LYS A 13 8.83 -4.59 -14.04
C LYS A 13 8.86 -4.57 -15.58
N VAL A 14 8.51 -5.69 -16.21
CA VAL A 14 8.41 -5.81 -17.67
C VAL A 14 7.32 -4.90 -18.23
N LEU A 15 6.14 -4.86 -17.60
CA LEU A 15 5.06 -3.96 -18.01
C LEU A 15 5.47 -2.49 -17.92
N ALA A 16 6.20 -2.11 -16.86
CA ALA A 16 6.72 -0.77 -16.70
C ALA A 16 7.77 -0.44 -17.78
N SER A 17 8.67 -1.37 -18.13
CA SER A 17 9.68 -1.14 -19.17
C SER A 17 9.07 -1.01 -20.56
N ILE A 18 8.04 -1.80 -20.88
CA ILE A 18 7.25 -1.66 -22.11
C ILE A 18 6.56 -0.29 -22.16
N PHE A 19 5.96 0.12 -21.04
CA PHE A 19 5.30 1.43 -20.92
C PHE A 19 6.28 2.59 -21.16
N THR A 20 7.50 2.51 -20.64
CA THR A 20 8.54 3.54 -20.83
C THR A 20 9.35 3.40 -22.12
N HIS A 21 8.98 2.46 -23.00
CA HIS A 21 9.69 2.15 -24.25
C HIS A 21 11.18 1.79 -24.05
N SER A 22 11.51 1.27 -22.87
CA SER A 22 12.87 0.85 -22.49
C SER A 22 13.01 -0.67 -22.40
N SER A 23 12.03 -1.41 -22.95
CA SER A 23 11.99 -2.87 -22.90
C SER A 23 13.11 -3.50 -23.71
N THR A 24 13.72 -4.56 -23.17
CA THR A 24 14.66 -5.40 -23.90
C THR A 24 13.93 -6.55 -24.62
N LEU A 25 14.61 -7.22 -25.58
CA LEU A 25 14.03 -8.32 -26.36
C LEU A 25 13.54 -9.48 -25.46
N GLU A 26 14.33 -9.84 -24.45
CA GLU A 26 14.03 -10.91 -23.48
C GLU A 26 12.79 -10.58 -22.61
N GLU A 27 12.60 -9.30 -22.28
CA GLU A 27 11.43 -8.82 -21.53
C GLU A 27 10.15 -8.91 -22.38
N ASN A 28 10.24 -8.62 -23.68
CA ASN A 28 9.10 -8.77 -24.61
C ASN A 28 8.69 -10.23 -24.79
N GLU A 29 9.64 -11.15 -24.88
CA GLU A 29 9.34 -12.59 -24.93
C GLU A 29 8.65 -13.08 -23.65
N SER A 30 9.12 -12.62 -22.49
CA SER A 30 8.49 -12.93 -21.19
C SER A 30 7.07 -12.36 -21.10
N TYR A 31 6.83 -11.17 -21.63
CA TYR A 31 5.50 -10.55 -21.71
C TYR A 31 4.54 -11.36 -22.59
N HIS A 32 4.98 -11.76 -23.79
CA HIS A 32 4.16 -12.58 -24.69
C HIS A 32 3.83 -13.94 -24.09
N LYS A 33 4.78 -14.57 -23.39
CA LYS A 33 4.53 -15.82 -22.66
C LYS A 33 3.45 -15.63 -21.58
N TRP A 34 3.55 -14.57 -20.78
CA TRP A 34 2.60 -14.28 -19.71
C TRP A 34 1.19 -13.96 -20.21
N ILE A 35 1.06 -13.26 -21.34
CA ILE A 35 -0.26 -12.99 -21.95
C ILE A 35 -0.89 -14.27 -22.47
N ASN A 36 -0.11 -15.15 -23.10
CA ASN A 36 -0.61 -16.40 -23.65
C ASN A 36 -1.07 -17.39 -22.57
N GLU A 37 -0.59 -17.27 -21.33
CA GLU A 37 -1.00 -18.13 -20.22
C GLU A 37 -2.45 -17.88 -19.75
N ASN A 38 -2.97 -16.66 -19.85
CA ASN A 38 -4.33 -16.35 -19.39
C ASN A 38 -4.93 -15.14 -20.13
N PRO A 39 -6.13 -15.25 -20.75
CA PRO A 39 -6.79 -14.13 -21.40
C PRO A 39 -7.10 -12.94 -20.48
N GLU A 40 -7.19 -13.15 -19.16
CA GLU A 40 -7.35 -12.03 -18.20
C GLU A 40 -6.09 -11.16 -18.09
N HIS A 41 -4.90 -11.72 -18.34
CA HIS A 41 -3.65 -10.96 -18.33
C HIS A 41 -3.60 -9.93 -19.44
N GLN A 42 -4.20 -10.23 -20.59
CA GLN A 42 -4.32 -9.29 -21.70
C GLN A 42 -5.15 -8.06 -21.30
N LYS A 43 -6.30 -8.26 -20.64
CA LYS A 43 -7.14 -7.14 -20.14
C LYS A 43 -6.39 -6.25 -19.15
N ILE A 44 -5.54 -6.85 -18.31
CA ILE A 44 -4.70 -6.12 -17.35
C ILE A 44 -3.63 -5.32 -18.08
N ALA A 45 -2.93 -5.94 -19.04
CA ALA A 45 -1.91 -5.29 -19.85
C ALA A 45 -2.49 -4.11 -20.64
N ASP A 46 -3.60 -4.31 -21.34
CA ASP A 46 -4.29 -3.27 -22.11
C ASP A 46 -4.71 -2.09 -21.22
N ARG A 47 -5.18 -2.36 -20.00
CA ARG A 47 -5.52 -1.31 -19.02
C ARG A 47 -4.31 -0.53 -18.53
N ILE A 48 -3.20 -1.21 -18.27
CA ILE A 48 -1.98 -0.58 -17.74
C ILE A 48 -1.24 0.20 -18.83
N LEU A 49 -1.19 -0.34 -20.05
CA LEU A 49 -0.50 0.26 -21.19
C LEU A 49 -1.33 1.38 -21.85
N ASN A 50 -2.58 1.59 -21.44
CA ASN A 50 -3.40 2.68 -21.97
C ASN A 50 -2.93 4.04 -21.45
N GLN A 51 -2.12 4.71 -22.27
CA GLN A 51 -1.59 6.04 -21.98
C GLN A 51 -2.68 7.10 -21.73
N ARG A 52 -3.80 7.02 -22.46
CA ARG A 52 -4.91 7.98 -22.34
C ARG A 52 -5.57 7.87 -20.96
N THR A 53 -5.81 6.63 -20.51
CA THR A 53 -6.31 6.35 -19.16
C THR A 53 -5.33 6.82 -18.09
N TYR A 54 -4.01 6.66 -18.30
CA TYR A 54 -3.00 7.15 -17.37
C TYR A 54 -3.01 8.68 -17.22
N GLU A 55 -3.06 9.41 -18.33
CA GLU A 55 -3.09 10.87 -18.34
C GLU A 55 -4.37 11.41 -17.70
N GLU A 56 -5.53 10.83 -18.05
CA GLU A 56 -6.82 11.14 -17.43
C GLU A 56 -6.80 10.87 -15.92
N HIS A 57 -6.28 9.73 -15.49
CA HIS A 57 -6.14 9.40 -14.06
C HIS A 57 -5.17 10.34 -13.34
N SER A 58 -4.06 10.72 -13.99
CA SER A 58 -3.09 11.67 -13.43
C SER A 58 -3.72 13.06 -13.22
N LEU A 59 -4.50 13.53 -14.20
CA LEU A 59 -5.25 14.79 -14.09
C LEU A 59 -6.30 14.72 -12.98
N LEU A 60 -7.03 13.62 -12.88
CA LEU A 60 -8.01 13.39 -11.81
C LEU A 60 -7.33 13.43 -10.44
N ILE A 61 -6.21 12.72 -10.25
CA ILE A 61 -5.44 12.71 -9.00
C ILE A 61 -4.91 14.11 -8.67
N LYS A 62 -4.41 14.88 -9.66
CA LYS A 62 -3.98 16.27 -9.45
C LYS A 62 -5.14 17.19 -9.05
N SER A 63 -6.32 16.99 -9.64
CA SER A 63 -7.53 17.75 -9.29
C SER A 63 -8.15 17.27 -7.96
N PHE A 64 -7.75 16.10 -7.47
CA PHE A 64 -8.27 15.51 -6.25
C PHE A 64 -7.65 16.18 -5.03
N SER A 65 -8.41 17.04 -4.38
CA SER A 65 -8.00 17.65 -3.12
C SER A 65 -8.16 16.64 -1.98
N SER A 66 -7.05 16.05 -1.52
CA SER A 66 -7.00 15.12 -0.39
C SER A 66 -7.67 15.70 0.86
N GLN A 67 -7.53 17.00 1.09
CA GLN A 67 -8.15 17.70 2.22
C GLN A 67 -9.68 17.69 2.15
N LYS A 68 -10.28 18.01 1.00
CA LYS A 68 -11.74 17.99 0.80
C LYS A 68 -12.31 16.57 0.88
N ALA A 69 -11.54 15.58 0.40
CA ALA A 69 -11.92 14.18 0.55
C ALA A 69 -11.89 13.75 2.01
N TRP A 70 -10.86 14.19 2.76
CA TRP A 70 -10.73 13.92 4.19
C TRP A 70 -11.83 14.60 5.01
N GLU A 71 -12.18 15.84 4.70
CA GLU A 71 -13.31 16.56 5.34
C GLU A 71 -14.65 15.86 5.13
N LYS A 72 -14.84 15.14 4.03
CA LYS A 72 -16.05 14.35 3.76
C LYS A 72 -16.06 13.02 4.53
N ILE A 73 -14.90 12.39 4.70
CA ILE A 73 -14.77 11.07 5.35
C ILE A 73 -14.69 11.21 6.88
N TYR A 74 -13.99 12.23 7.38
CA TYR A 74 -13.80 12.50 8.80
C TYR A 74 -15.09 12.51 9.64
N PRO A 75 -16.19 13.18 9.25
CA PRO A 75 -17.43 13.16 10.03
C PRO A 75 -18.10 11.77 10.06
N LEU A 76 -17.88 10.94 9.04
CA LEU A 76 -18.37 9.55 9.02
C LEU A 76 -17.56 8.64 9.95
N LEU A 77 -16.29 8.98 10.20
CA LEU A 77 -15.43 8.29 11.16
C LEU A 77 -15.71 8.75 12.61
N ASN A 78 -16.15 10.00 12.80
CA ASN A 78 -16.52 10.56 14.10
C ASN A 78 -17.95 10.19 14.58
N GLY A 79 -18.62 9.25 13.89
CA GLY A 79 -19.95 8.74 14.27
C GLY A 79 -19.97 7.99 15.61
N GLU A 80 -18.81 7.61 16.13
CA GLU A 80 -18.64 7.18 17.51
C GLU A 80 -17.62 8.10 18.17
N LYS A 81 -18.05 8.79 19.24
CA LYS A 81 -17.20 9.64 20.09
C LYS A 81 -15.86 8.95 20.28
N ALA A 82 -14.77 9.57 19.78
CA ALA A 82 -13.41 9.06 19.96
C ALA A 82 -13.25 8.54 21.39
N PRO A 83 -12.79 7.29 21.60
CA PRO A 83 -12.69 6.72 22.93
C PRO A 83 -11.86 7.69 23.76
N ASN A 84 -12.54 8.26 24.75
CA ASN A 84 -12.13 9.39 25.56
C ASN A 84 -10.58 9.43 25.68
N LEU A 85 -9.89 10.27 24.89
CA LEU A 85 -8.42 10.31 24.76
C LEU A 85 -7.72 10.40 26.13
N PHE A 86 -8.45 10.91 27.12
CA PHE A 86 -8.10 10.94 28.53
C PHE A 86 -7.87 9.54 29.15
N LEU A 87 -8.72 8.57 28.86
CA LEU A 87 -8.60 7.19 29.34
C LEU A 87 -7.38 6.48 28.73
N TRP A 88 -7.08 6.74 27.46
CA TRP A 88 -5.91 6.16 26.77
C TRP A 88 -4.58 6.72 27.31
N LYS A 89 -4.51 8.03 27.58
CA LYS A 89 -3.34 8.61 28.26
C LYS A 89 -3.15 8.05 29.68
N ARG A 90 -4.25 7.74 30.38
CA ARG A 90 -4.21 7.17 31.73
C ARG A 90 -3.74 5.72 31.72
N SER A 91 -4.19 4.88 30.79
CA SER A 91 -3.70 3.50 30.65
C SER A 91 -2.22 3.44 30.26
N MET A 92 -1.75 4.31 29.38
CA MET A 92 -0.34 4.42 29.00
C MET A 92 0.57 4.74 30.22
N ARG A 93 0.13 5.60 31.14
CA ARG A 93 0.87 5.89 32.37
C ARG A 93 0.97 4.68 33.31
N TYR A 94 -0.11 3.90 33.44
CA TYR A 94 -0.07 2.68 34.24
C TYR A 94 0.78 1.58 33.60
N ALA A 95 0.74 1.43 32.27
CA ALA A 95 1.61 0.49 31.56
C ALA A 95 3.09 0.87 31.73
N ALA A 96 3.42 2.16 31.64
CA ALA A 96 4.78 2.64 31.88
C ALA A 96 5.23 2.37 33.33
N LEU A 97 4.38 2.62 34.32
CA LEU A 97 4.68 2.29 35.72
C LEU A 97 4.92 0.79 35.91
N TYR A 98 4.09 -0.06 35.31
CA TYR A 98 4.23 -1.51 35.41
C TYR A 98 5.54 -2.03 34.80
N LEU A 99 5.96 -1.47 33.66
CA LEU A 99 7.24 -1.78 33.03
C LEU A 99 8.41 -1.32 33.91
N THR A 100 8.35 -0.10 34.45
CA THR A 100 9.43 0.40 35.31
C THR A 100 9.56 -0.35 36.64
N THR A 101 8.46 -0.87 37.21
CA THR A 101 8.51 -1.63 38.46
C THR A 101 8.98 -3.07 38.25
N HIS A 102 8.68 -3.68 37.10
CA HIS A 102 9.22 -4.99 36.75
C HIS A 102 10.73 -4.95 36.44
N ASP A 103 11.25 -3.85 35.89
CA ASP A 103 12.69 -3.72 35.60
C ASP A 103 13.54 -3.44 36.86
N THR A 104 12.99 -2.81 37.90
CA THR A 104 13.72 -2.56 39.16
C THR A 104 13.64 -3.71 40.18
N GLY A 105 12.75 -4.68 39.98
CA GLY A 105 12.57 -5.84 40.87
C GLY A 105 13.68 -6.89 40.81
N PHE A 106 14.65 -6.75 39.88
CA PHE A 106 15.75 -7.71 39.73
C PHE A 106 17.04 -7.33 40.47
N LEU A 107 17.06 -6.21 41.22
CA LEU A 107 18.24 -5.76 41.97
C LEU A 107 18.08 -5.77 43.50
N SER A 108 17.07 -6.46 44.04
CA SER A 108 16.92 -6.65 45.49
C SER A 108 17.09 -8.10 45.95
N TYR A 109 17.90 -8.89 45.24
CA TYR A 109 18.33 -10.22 45.71
C TYR A 109 19.79 -10.51 45.26
N ILE A 110 20.72 -9.69 45.74
CA ILE A 110 22.11 -10.08 46.04
C ILE A 110 22.41 -9.56 47.44
#